data_AF-A0A1W2FK74-F1
#
_entry.id   AF-A0A1W2FK74-F1
#
_cell.length_a   1.000
_cell.length_b   1.000
_cell.length_c   1.000
_cell.angle_alpha   90.00
_cell.angle_beta   90.00
_cell.angle_gamma   90.00
#
_symmetry.space_group_name_H-M   'P 1'
#
loop_
_entity.id
_entity.type
_entity.pdbx_description
1 polymer ?
#
loop_
_entity_poly.entity_id
_entity_poly.type
_entity_poly.pdbx_seq_one_letter_code
_entity_poly.pdbx_strand_id
1 'polypeptide(L)'
;MMRDAVFLPLTMEAAGSCGSGLHTKAEAANRAAADCWTAMVGDCDTTDRRTLILTLHDLSEATVISGRAAIGGMVQYRRVAEAEALIDEAVREGDGEEFAEALVGYDLAVATVLSRLRSQSA
;
A
#
# COMPACT_ATOMS: atom_id res chain seq x y z
N MET A 1 11.24 11.96 -16.66
CA MET A 1 11.17 10.48 -16.69
C MET A 1 11.44 10.00 -15.27
N MET A 2 10.41 9.87 -14.44
CA MET A 2 10.51 9.56 -13.00
C MET A 2 10.44 8.04 -12.83
N ARG A 3 11.56 7.35 -13.06
CA ARG A 3 11.62 5.87 -13.05
C ARG A 3 11.97 5.23 -11.70
N ASP A 4 12.14 6.04 -10.66
CA ASP A 4 12.56 5.60 -9.31
C ASP A 4 11.71 6.24 -8.19
N ALA A 5 10.50 6.70 -8.48
CA ALA A 5 9.60 7.11 -7.40
C ALA A 5 9.10 5.85 -6.69
N VAL A 6 9.66 5.60 -5.52
CA VAL A 6 9.14 4.61 -4.57
C VAL A 6 8.01 5.28 -3.81
N PHE A 7 6.77 4.87 -4.09
CA PHE A 7 5.56 5.39 -3.45
C PHE A 7 5.31 4.74 -2.09
N LEU A 8 5.85 3.54 -1.87
CA LEU A 8 5.73 2.78 -0.62
C LEU A 8 7.10 2.37 -0.05
N PRO A 9 7.98 3.35 0.30
CA PRO A 9 9.36 3.05 0.68
C PRO A 9 9.46 2.24 1.98
N LEU A 10 8.64 2.53 2.98
CA LEU A 10 8.70 1.81 4.27
C LEU A 10 8.14 0.39 4.14
N THR A 11 7.10 0.22 3.34
CA THR A 11 6.51 -1.09 3.06
C THR A 11 7.47 -1.97 2.29
N MET A 12 8.16 -1.44 1.28
CA MET A 12 9.18 -2.16 0.51
C MET A 12 10.34 -2.62 1.41
N GLU A 13 10.85 -1.75 2.28
CA GLU A 13 11.91 -2.10 3.24
C GLU A 13 11.47 -3.18 4.23
N ALA A 14 10.26 -3.04 4.80
CA ALA A 14 9.73 -3.99 5.76
C ALA A 14 9.38 -5.34 5.11
N ALA A 15 8.88 -5.35 3.87
CA ALA A 15 8.54 -6.55 3.12
C ALA A 15 9.78 -7.31 2.64
N GLY A 16 10.89 -6.63 2.35
CA GLY A 16 12.17 -7.27 2.00
C GLY A 16 12.77 -8.10 3.14
N SER A 17 12.37 -7.80 4.38
CA SER A 17 12.71 -8.60 5.56
C SER A 17 11.68 -9.68 5.90
N CYS A 18 10.59 -9.78 5.14
CA CYS A 18 9.51 -10.77 5.28
C CYS A 18 9.60 -11.82 4.16
N GLY A 19 8.76 -12.86 4.21
CA GLY A 19 8.76 -13.93 3.20
C GLY A 19 8.56 -13.40 1.76
N SER A 20 9.11 -14.11 0.77
CA SER A 20 9.15 -13.70 -0.65
C SER A 20 7.78 -13.34 -1.25
N GLY A 21 6.69 -13.92 -0.77
CA GLY A 21 5.33 -13.59 -1.21
C GLY A 21 4.85 -12.18 -0.83
N LEU A 22 5.30 -11.64 0.32
CA LEU A 22 4.97 -10.28 0.74
C LEU A 22 5.78 -9.24 -0.03
N HIS A 23 7.05 -9.54 -0.33
CA HIS A 23 7.89 -8.68 -1.15
C HIS A 23 7.32 -8.49 -2.56
N THR A 24 6.94 -9.57 -3.24
CA THR A 24 6.33 -9.49 -4.58
C THR A 24 5.02 -8.69 -4.60
N LYS A 25 4.22 -8.77 -3.52
CA LYS A 25 2.98 -8.00 -3.38
C LYS A 25 3.26 -6.51 -3.12
N ALA A 26 4.26 -6.19 -2.30
CA ALA A 26 4.70 -4.81 -2.07
C ALA A 26 5.22 -4.16 -3.36
N GLU A 27 6.00 -4.89 -4.17
CA GLU A 27 6.45 -4.42 -5.49
C GLU A 27 5.30 -4.15 -6.45
N ALA A 28 4.31 -5.04 -6.48
CA ALA A 28 3.13 -4.88 -7.33
C ALA A 28 2.30 -3.65 -6.92
N ALA A 29 2.07 -3.44 -5.62
CA ALA A 29 1.37 -2.26 -5.10
C ALA A 29 2.15 -0.96 -5.38
N ASN A 30 3.47 -0.96 -5.17
CA ASN A 30 4.30 0.21 -5.46
C ASN A 30 4.27 0.59 -6.96
N ARG A 31 4.26 -0.41 -7.85
CA ARG A 31 4.14 -0.17 -9.29
C ARG A 31 2.78 0.39 -9.66
N ALA A 32 1.71 -0.19 -9.13
CA ALA A 32 0.36 0.29 -9.38
C ALA A 32 0.14 1.72 -8.85
N ALA A 33 0.78 2.08 -7.73
CA ALA A 33 0.73 3.45 -7.20
C ALA A 33 1.41 4.45 -8.15
N ALA A 34 2.55 4.06 -8.72
CA ALA A 34 3.27 4.86 -9.72
C ALA A 34 2.47 5.04 -11.02
N ASP A 35 1.82 3.96 -11.49
CA ASP A 35 0.98 4.00 -12.69
C ASP A 35 -0.25 4.89 -12.45
N CYS A 36 -0.91 4.77 -11.29
CA CYS A 36 -2.06 5.61 -10.93
C CYS A 36 -1.68 7.09 -10.76
N TRP A 37 -0.55 7.40 -10.11
CA TRP A 37 -0.03 8.77 -10.03
C TRP A 37 0.23 9.36 -11.42
N THR A 38 0.83 8.57 -12.31
CA THR A 38 1.11 9.00 -13.69
C THR A 38 -0.18 9.25 -14.47
N ALA A 39 -1.20 8.41 -14.27
CA ALA A 39 -2.53 8.61 -14.85
C ALA A 39 -3.21 9.89 -14.33
N MET A 40 -3.10 10.18 -13.03
CA MET A 40 -3.65 11.41 -12.43
C MET A 40 -2.96 12.68 -12.91
N VAL A 41 -1.63 12.69 -12.99
CA VAL A 41 -0.87 13.86 -13.48
C VAL A 41 -0.95 14.00 -15.01
N GLY A 42 -1.21 12.89 -15.71
CA GLY A 42 -1.24 12.82 -17.18
C GLY A 42 -2.62 12.96 -17.84
N ASP A 43 -3.70 13.17 -17.08
CA ASP A 43 -5.10 13.15 -17.56
C ASP A 43 -5.47 11.84 -18.31
N CYS A 44 -4.85 10.72 -17.92
CA CYS A 44 -5.03 9.42 -18.56
C CYS A 44 -5.88 8.45 -17.71
N ASP A 45 -6.49 7.49 -18.39
CA ASP A 45 -7.76 6.82 -18.10
C ASP A 45 -7.88 6.01 -16.77
N THR A 46 -9.13 5.77 -16.39
CA THR A 46 -9.71 5.10 -15.21
C THR A 46 -9.31 3.64 -14.95
N THR A 47 -8.61 2.97 -15.87
CA THR A 47 -8.22 1.55 -15.73
C THR A 47 -7.08 1.36 -14.73
N ASP A 48 -6.16 2.31 -14.69
CA ASP A 48 -5.01 2.28 -13.76
C ASP A 48 -5.47 2.48 -12.31
N ARG A 49 -6.56 3.24 -12.12
CA ARG A 49 -7.22 3.48 -10.81
C ARG A 49 -7.76 2.19 -10.19
N ARG A 50 -8.50 1.38 -10.98
CA ARG A 50 -9.00 0.07 -10.52
C ARG A 50 -7.87 -0.90 -10.18
N THR A 51 -6.82 -0.89 -10.98
CA THR A 51 -5.66 -1.76 -10.78
C THR A 51 -4.94 -1.43 -9.47
N LEU A 52 -4.81 -0.14 -9.14
CA LEU A 52 -4.28 0.29 -7.85
C LEU A 52 -5.13 -0.21 -6.68
N ILE A 53 -6.44 0.02 -6.71
CA ILE A 53 -7.32 -0.38 -5.59
C ILE A 53 -7.24 -1.89 -5.35
N LEU A 54 -7.27 -2.69 -6.41
CA LEU A 54 -7.17 -4.15 -6.31
C LEU A 54 -5.82 -4.61 -5.75
N THR A 55 -4.72 -3.99 -6.18
CA THR A 55 -3.37 -4.37 -5.72
C THR A 55 -3.10 -3.94 -4.27
N LEU A 56 -3.62 -2.78 -3.83
CA LEU A 56 -3.57 -2.36 -2.42
C LEU A 56 -4.38 -3.32 -1.55
N HIS A 57 -5.60 -3.67 -1.97
CA HIS A 57 -6.43 -4.63 -1.26
C HIS A 57 -5.75 -5.99 -1.13
N ASP A 58 -5.15 -6.51 -2.22
CA ASP A 58 -4.41 -7.78 -2.22
C ASP A 58 -3.18 -7.78 -1.31
N LEU A 59 -2.53 -6.62 -1.13
CA LEU A 59 -1.41 -6.44 -0.21
C LEU A 59 -1.90 -6.36 1.24
N SER A 60 -2.95 -5.59 1.49
CA SER A 60 -3.58 -5.46 2.80
C SER A 60 -4.12 -6.80 3.28
N GLU A 61 -4.81 -7.56 2.43
CA GLU A 61 -5.34 -8.88 2.76
C GLU A 61 -4.20 -9.87 3.09
N ALA A 62 -3.13 -9.88 2.31
CA ALA A 62 -1.97 -10.74 2.59
C ALA A 62 -1.26 -10.36 3.90
N THR A 63 -1.18 -9.06 4.19
CA THR A 63 -0.61 -8.51 5.42
C THR A 63 -1.52 -8.84 6.61
N VAL A 64 -2.84 -8.78 6.45
CA VAL A 64 -3.84 -9.16 7.45
C VAL A 64 -3.82 -10.66 7.70
N ILE A 65 -3.81 -11.51 6.69
CA ILE A 65 -3.76 -12.97 6.86
C ILE A 65 -2.47 -13.36 7.60
N SER A 66 -1.33 -12.77 7.19
CA SER A 66 -0.04 -13.01 7.84
C SER A 66 0.01 -12.47 9.27
N GLY A 67 -0.55 -11.28 9.49
CA GLY A 67 -0.59 -10.59 10.79
C GLY A 67 -1.62 -11.10 11.79
N ARG A 68 -2.77 -11.61 11.32
CA ARG A 68 -3.87 -12.11 12.17
C ARG A 68 -3.50 -13.43 12.83
N ALA A 69 -2.59 -14.19 12.24
CA ALA A 69 -1.96 -15.35 12.87
C ALA A 69 -0.98 -14.96 14.00
N ALA A 70 -0.43 -13.75 13.97
CA ALA A 70 0.67 -13.34 14.84
C ALA A 70 0.32 -12.26 15.89
N ILE A 71 -0.68 -11.40 15.67
CA ILE A 71 -0.92 -10.23 16.54
C ILE A 71 -2.40 -9.91 16.63
N GLY A 72 -2.93 -9.79 17.85
CA GLY A 72 -4.28 -9.28 18.14
C GLY A 72 -4.48 -7.79 17.81
N GLY A 73 -4.04 -7.32 16.63
CA GLY A 73 -3.90 -5.91 16.28
C GLY A 73 -5.04 -5.34 15.43
N MET A 74 -6.27 -5.29 15.94
CA MET A 74 -7.40 -4.67 15.21
C MET A 74 -7.19 -3.19 14.85
N VAL A 75 -6.40 -2.45 15.64
CA VAL A 75 -6.18 -1.00 15.44
C VAL A 75 -5.35 -0.69 14.20
N GLN A 76 -4.30 -1.50 13.93
CA GLN A 76 -3.49 -1.31 12.74
C GLN A 76 -4.25 -1.68 11.46
N TYR A 77 -5.09 -2.72 11.51
CA TYR A 77 -5.95 -3.06 10.36
C TYR A 77 -7.00 -2.01 10.08
N ARG A 78 -7.56 -1.40 11.13
CA ARG A 78 -8.46 -0.26 10.96
C ARG A 78 -7.77 0.91 10.27
N ARG A 79 -6.51 1.21 10.62
CA ARG A 79 -5.73 2.27 9.96
C ARG A 79 -5.40 1.96 8.51
N VAL A 80 -5.12 0.70 8.17
CA VAL A 80 -4.92 0.28 6.77
C VAL A 80 -6.21 0.46 5.97
N ALA A 81 -7.34 -0.01 6.51
CA ALA A 81 -8.64 0.13 5.84
C ALA A 81 -9.10 1.60 5.71
N GLU A 82 -8.85 2.44 6.72
CA GLU A 82 -9.09 3.88 6.66
C GLU A 82 -8.22 4.55 5.59
N ALA A 83 -6.94 4.17 5.48
CA ALA A 83 -6.05 4.69 4.44
C ALA A 83 -6.46 4.24 3.02
N GLU A 84 -6.90 2.98 2.84
CA GLU A 84 -7.43 2.51 1.56
C GLU A 84 -8.68 3.29 1.13
N ALA A 85 -9.58 3.59 2.06
CA ALA A 85 -10.78 4.37 1.77
C ALA A 85 -10.43 5.81 1.36
N LEU A 86 -9.42 6.42 1.99
CA LEU A 86 -8.94 7.75 1.61
C LEU A 86 -8.25 7.74 0.25
N ILE A 87 -7.48 6.69 -0.08
CA ILE A 87 -6.89 6.53 -1.41
C ILE A 87 -8.00 6.37 -2.46
N ASP A 88 -9.04 5.57 -2.20
CA ASP A 88 -10.17 5.39 -3.12
C ASP A 88 -10.89 6.71 -3.40
N GLU A 89 -11.20 7.49 -2.36
CA GLU A 89 -11.86 8.79 -2.52
C GLU A 89 -10.98 9.77 -3.31
N ALA A 90 -9.70 9.92 -2.94
CA ALA A 90 -8.77 10.81 -3.65
C ALA A 90 -8.62 10.43 -5.13
N VAL A 91 -8.56 9.14 -5.43
CA VAL A 91 -8.52 8.61 -6.80
C VAL A 91 -9.81 8.90 -7.57
N ARG A 92 -10.96 8.88 -6.88
CA ARG A 92 -12.28 9.17 -7.45
C ARG A 92 -12.46 10.65 -7.74
N GLU A 93 -11.97 11.51 -6.86
CA GLU A 93 -11.98 12.97 -7.00
C GLU A 93 -10.88 13.48 -7.94
N GLY A 94 -9.85 12.67 -8.18
CA GLY A 94 -8.69 13.04 -8.99
C GLY A 94 -7.76 14.01 -8.24
N ASP A 95 -7.82 14.02 -6.92
CA ASP A 95 -6.99 14.86 -6.07
C ASP A 95 -5.65 14.17 -5.80
N GLY A 96 -4.61 14.66 -6.47
CA GLY A 96 -3.25 14.15 -6.30
C GLY A 96 -2.65 14.46 -4.93
N GLU A 97 -3.07 15.53 -4.26
CA GLU A 97 -2.56 15.91 -2.94
C GLU A 97 -3.11 14.98 -1.86
N GLU A 98 -4.43 14.78 -1.82
CA GLU A 98 -5.05 13.81 -0.92
C GLU A 98 -4.56 12.39 -1.19
N PHE A 99 -4.34 12.05 -2.46
CA PHE A 99 -3.79 10.75 -2.83
C PHE A 99 -2.40 10.53 -2.24
N ALA A 100 -1.52 11.53 -2.32
CA ALA A 100 -0.17 11.45 -1.78
C ALA A 100 -0.19 11.34 -0.25
N GLU A 101 -1.03 12.11 0.43
CA GLU A 101 -1.18 12.04 1.89
C GLU A 101 -1.73 10.68 2.35
N ALA A 102 -2.76 10.18 1.67
CA ALA A 102 -3.36 8.88 1.97
C ALA A 102 -2.38 7.73 1.74
N LEU A 103 -1.56 7.79 0.67
CA LEU A 103 -0.49 6.82 0.42
C LEU A 103 0.57 6.81 1.51
N VAL A 104 0.99 7.98 2.01
CA VAL A 104 1.95 8.06 3.12
C VAL A 104 1.36 7.42 4.39
N GLY A 105 0.07 7.65 4.67
CA GLY A 105 -0.65 7.01 5.77
C GLY A 105 -0.71 5.50 5.63
N TYR A 106 -1.00 5.01 4.42
CA TYR A 106 -1.02 3.59 4.08
C TYR A 106 0.36 2.94 4.26
N ASP A 107 1.42 3.55 3.71
CA ASP A 107 2.80 3.04 3.80
C ASP A 107 3.24 2.87 5.25
N LEU A 108 2.98 3.87 6.09
CA LEU A 108 3.32 3.81 7.52
C LEU A 108 2.53 2.71 8.24
N ALA A 109 1.24 2.56 7.95
CA ALA A 109 0.38 1.56 8.58
C ALA A 109 0.83 0.14 8.23
N VAL A 110 1.08 -0.14 6.95
CA VAL A 110 1.53 -1.45 6.47
C VAL A 110 2.94 -1.78 6.97
N ALA A 111 3.89 -0.85 6.87
CA ALA A 111 5.25 -1.05 7.36
C ALA A 111 5.29 -1.34 8.87
N THR A 112 4.40 -0.72 9.66
CA THR A 112 4.26 -1.01 11.09
C THR A 112 3.79 -2.44 11.34
N VAL A 113 2.83 -2.95 10.56
CA VAL A 113 2.37 -4.33 10.67
C VAL A 113 3.48 -5.31 10.29
N LEU A 114 4.14 -5.08 9.16
CA LEU A 114 5.25 -5.92 8.68
C LEU A 114 6.44 -5.94 9.67
N SER A 115 6.79 -4.79 10.25
CA SER A 115 7.85 -4.72 11.28
C SER A 115 7.51 -5.51 12.54
N ARG A 116 6.24 -5.51 12.95
CA ARG A 116 5.77 -6.32 14.09
C ARG A 116 5.72 -7.81 13.77
N LEU A 117 5.41 -8.18 12.52
CA LEU A 117 5.48 -9.55 12.04
C LEU A 117 6.90 -10.10 12.10
N ARG A 118 7.88 -9.34 11.62
CA ARG A 118 9.31 -9.70 11.71
C ARG A 118 9.75 -9.94 13.15
N SER A 119 9.34 -9.05 14.07
CA SER A 119 9.77 -9.09 15.48
C SER A 119 9.25 -10.30 16.25
N GLN A 120 8.29 -11.06 15.71
CA GLN A 120 7.77 -12.29 16.32
C GLN A 120 8.29 -13.57 15.68
N SER A 121 8.94 -13.46 14.51
CA SER A 121 9.59 -14.57 13.81
C SER A 121 11.08 -14.71 14.15
N ALA A 122 11.61 -13.84 15.01
CA ALA A 122 13.00 -13.83 15.51
C ALA A 122 13.04 -14.35 16.95
#